data_AF-A0A9D1XQT3-F1
#
_entry.id   AF-A0A9D1XQT3-F1
#
_cell.length_a   1.000
_cell.length_b   1.000
_cell.length_c   1.000
_cell.angle_alpha   90.00
_cell.angle_beta   90.00
_cell.angle_gamma   90.00
#
_symmetry.space_group_name_H-M   'P 1'
#
loop_
_entity.id
_entity.type
_entity.pdbx_description
1 polymer ?
#
loop_
_entity_poly.entity_id
_entity_poly.type
_entity_poly.pdbx_seq_one_letter_code
_entity_poly.pdbx_strand_id
1 'polypeptide(L)' 'METSPVTCRTLETFYHINAHTFEKQYKETLSGFRDWDQLDHADSWLLFPENIGPRLAIDESSLS' A
#
# COMPACT_ATOMS: atom_id res chain seq x y z
N MET A 1 -0.08 -13.38 -17.59
CA MET A 1 0.48 -12.47 -16.58
C MET A 1 -0.42 -11.25 -16.59
N GLU A 2 -1.17 -11.03 -15.52
CA GLU A 2 -2.19 -9.97 -15.44
C GLU A 2 -1.55 -8.60 -15.74
N THR A 3 -2.05 -7.93 -16.77
CA THR A 3 -1.48 -6.68 -17.32
C THR A 3 -2.18 -5.41 -16.81
N SER A 4 -3.23 -5.56 -16.01
CA SER A 4 -3.95 -4.42 -15.41
C SER A 4 -3.62 -4.27 -13.94
N PRO A 5 -3.47 -3.04 -13.42
CA PRO A 5 -3.29 -2.80 -12.00
C PRO A 5 -4.50 -3.33 -11.23
N VAL A 6 -4.26 -4.34 -10.40
CA VAL A 6 -5.30 -4.92 -9.53
C VAL A 6 -5.54 -3.97 -8.38
N THR A 7 -6.73 -3.37 -8.35
CA THR A 7 -7.21 -2.56 -7.23
C THR A 7 -8.25 -3.35 -6.43
N CYS A 8 -8.60 -2.89 -5.23
CA CYS A 8 -9.71 -3.50 -4.46
C CYS A 8 -11.02 -3.59 -5.29
N ARG A 9 -11.21 -2.70 -6.28
CA ARG A 9 -12.37 -2.70 -7.18
C ARG A 9 -12.38 -3.85 -8.19
N THR A 10 -11.21 -4.34 -8.61
CA THR A 10 -11.16 -5.54 -9.47
C THR A 10 -11.62 -6.78 -8.69
N LEU A 11 -11.32 -6.86 -7.39
CA LEU A 11 -11.77 -7.98 -6.53
C LEU A 11 -13.29 -8.04 -6.39
N GLU A 12 -13.96 -6.88 -6.37
CA GLU A 12 -15.43 -6.81 -6.38
C GLU A 12 -16.05 -7.51 -7.59
N THR A 13 -15.43 -7.37 -8.77
CA THR A 13 -15.92 -8.00 -10.00
C THR A 13 -15.70 -9.52 -9.99
N PHE A 14 -14.53 -9.98 -9.54
CA PHE A 14 -14.18 -11.41 -9.57
C PHE A 14 -14.82 -12.24 -8.45
N TYR A 15 -14.98 -11.64 -7.27
CA TYR A 15 -15.45 -12.33 -6.07
C TYR A 15 -16.84 -11.90 -5.61
N HIS A 16 -17.48 -10.97 -6.32
CA HIS A 16 -18.80 -10.43 -6.00
C HIS A 16 -18.88 -9.86 -4.56
N ILE A 17 -17.78 -9.27 -4.10
CA ILE A 17 -17.67 -8.63 -2.79
C ILE A 17 -17.79 -7.11 -2.92
N ASN A 18 -18.26 -6.42 -1.88
CA ASN A 18 -18.28 -4.97 -1.89
C ASN A 18 -16.85 -4.40 -1.69
N ALA A 19 -16.27 -3.73 -2.70
CA ALA A 19 -14.88 -3.27 -2.64
C ALA A 19 -14.64 -2.26 -1.50
N HIS A 20 -15.58 -1.35 -1.26
CA HIS A 20 -15.44 -0.32 -0.22
C HIS A 20 -15.39 -0.93 1.19
N THR A 21 -16.24 -1.91 1.45
CA THR A 21 -16.24 -2.64 2.72
C THR A 21 -14.97 -3.47 2.86
N PHE A 22 -14.55 -4.14 1.78
CA PHE A 22 -13.34 -4.94 1.76
C PHE A 22 -12.08 -4.10 1.99
N GLU A 23 -11.96 -2.93 1.35
CA GLU A 23 -10.83 -2.01 1.52
C GLU A 23 -10.68 -1.57 2.99
N LYS A 24 -11.80 -1.19 3.63
CA LYS A 24 -11.82 -0.84 5.04
C LYS A 24 -11.42 -2.03 5.92
N GLN A 25 -11.98 -3.21 5.69
CA GLN A 25 -11.64 -4.41 6.46
C GLN A 25 -10.19 -4.84 6.26
N TYR A 26 -9.67 -4.70 5.04
CA TYR A 26 -8.29 -5.03 4.73
C TYR A 26 -7.33 -4.15 5.53
N LYS A 27 -7.53 -2.83 5.51
CA LYS A 27 -6.70 -1.90 6.28
C LYS A 27 -6.84 -2.09 7.80
N GLU A 28 -8.07 -2.18 8.30
CA GLU A 28 -8.33 -2.08 9.73
C GLU A 28 -8.21 -3.42 10.48
N THR A 29 -8.33 -4.55 9.77
CA THR A 29 -8.44 -5.87 10.40
C THR A 29 -7.53 -6.93 9.76
N LEU A 30 -7.46 -7.02 8.43
CA LEU A 30 -6.86 -8.21 7.77
C LEU A 30 -5.37 -8.05 7.45
N SER A 31 -4.91 -6.84 7.16
CA SER A 31 -3.52 -6.59 6.73
C SER A 31 -2.52 -6.52 7.88
N GLY A 32 -2.99 -6.49 9.13
CA GLY A 32 -2.15 -6.25 10.30
C GLY A 32 -1.55 -4.83 10.34
N PHE A 33 -2.02 -3.90 9.51
CA PHE A 33 -1.51 -2.52 9.43
C PHE A 33 -1.50 -1.82 10.79
N ARG A 34 -2.48 -2.10 11.65
CA ARG A 34 -2.57 -1.52 13.00
C ARG A 34 -1.53 -2.06 13.98
N ASP A 35 -0.92 -3.19 13.66
CA ASP A 35 0.07 -3.87 14.49
C ASP A 35 1.50 -3.65 13.99
N TRP A 36 1.70 -2.82 12.96
CA TRP A 36 3.04 -2.53 12.44
C TRP A 36 3.85 -1.76 13.48
N ASP A 37 5.05 -2.26 13.80
CA ASP A 37 6.04 -1.54 14.63
C ASP A 37 6.39 -0.16 14.03
N GLN A 38 6.21 -0.01 12.70
CA GLN A 38 6.49 1.22 11.97
C GLN A 38 5.31 2.19 11.90
N LEU A 39 4.13 1.83 12.40
CA LEU A 39 2.91 2.62 12.22
C LEU A 39 3.07 4.07 12.68
N ASP A 40 3.75 4.29 13.81
CA ASP A 40 3.95 5.61 14.41
C ASP A 40 4.83 6.55 13.57
N HIS A 41 5.66 6.01 12.68
CA HIS A 41 6.56 6.79 11.80
C HIS A 41 6.36 6.50 10.32
N ALA A 42 5.30 5.77 9.95
CA ALA A 42 5.05 5.38 8.56
C ALA A 42 4.82 6.60 7.65
N ASP A 43 4.29 7.69 8.20
CA ASP A 43 4.09 8.96 7.50
C ASP A 43 5.40 9.66 7.12
N SER A 44 6.46 9.41 7.89
CA SER A 44 7.79 10.00 7.68
C SER A 44 8.51 9.40 6.47
N TRP A 45 8.07 8.24 5.99
CA TRP A 45 8.71 7.49 4.88
C TRP A 45 7.87 7.53 3.60
N LEU A 46 6.93 8.47 3.50
CA LEU A 46 6.19 8.71 2.27
C LEU A 46 7.13 9.24 1.18
N LEU A 47 7.09 8.61 0.01
CA LEU A 47 7.83 9.05 -1.16
C LEU A 47 7.08 10.18 -1.86
N PHE A 48 7.67 11.38 -1.84
CA PHE A 48 7.22 12.50 -2.65
C PHE A 48 8.11 12.66 -3.90
N PRO A 49 7.63 13.30 -4.97
CA PRO A 49 8.45 13.58 -6.15
C PRO A 49 9.79 14.27 -5.82
N GLU A 50 9.80 15.10 -4.79
CA GLU A 50 10.98 15.82 -4.30
C GLU A 50 11.99 14.91 -3.58
N ASN A 51 11.54 13.76 -3.07
CA ASN A 51 12.35 12.76 -2.37
C ASN A 51 12.92 11.69 -3.31
N ILE A 52 12.62 11.76 -4.61
CA ILE A 52 13.06 10.79 -5.61
C ILE A 52 14.39 11.23 -6.21
N GLY A 53 15.45 10.48 -5.90
CA GLY A 53 16.74 10.62 -6.57
C GLY A 53 16.66 10.20 -8.05
N PRO A 54 17.63 10.59 -8.89
CA PRO A 54 17.65 10.27 -10.32
C PRO A 54 17.75 8.77 -10.64
N ARG A 55 17.93 7.91 -9.64
CA ARG A 55 17.98 6.45 -9.76
C ARG A 55 17.01 5.83 -8.75
N LEU A 56 15.80 5.51 -9.20
CA LEU A 56 14.79 4.87 -8.35
C LEU A 56 15.12 3.37 -8.19
N ALA A 57 15.57 2.96 -7.01
CA ALA A 57 15.70 1.55 -6.63
C ALA A 57 14.82 1.27 -5.41
N ILE A 58 14.16 0.11 -5.38
CA ILE A 58 13.24 -0.31 -4.30
C ILE A 58 13.95 -0.46 -2.93
N ASP A 59 15.28 -0.39 -2.89
CA ASP A 59 16.11 -0.57 -1.70
C ASP A 59 16.80 0.72 -1.20
N GLU A 60 16.44 1.91 -1.71
CA GLU A 60 16.95 3.15 -1.11
C GLU A 60 16.21 3.47 0.21
N SER A 61 16.51 2.71 1.25
CA SER A 61 16.43 3.25 2.61
C SER A 61 17.59 4.25 2.75
N SER A 62 17.27 5.55 2.75
CA SER A 62 18.26 6.57 3.10
C SER A 62 18.64 6.39 4.58
N LEU A 63 19.77 5.75 4.82
CA LEU A 63 20.51 5.85 6.07
C LEU A 63 21.17 7.24 6.12
N SER A 64 20.48 8.21 6.73
CA SER A 64 21.10 9.47 7.18
C SER A 64 21.79 9.26 8.52
#